data_AF-A0A2N3JYX3-F1
#
_entry.id   AF-A0A2N3JYX3-F1
#
_cell.length_a   1.000
_cell.length_b   1.000
_cell.length_c   1.000
_cell.angle_alpha   90.00
_cell.angle_beta   90.00
_cell.angle_gamma   90.00
#
_symmetry.space_group_name_H-M   'P 1'
#
loop_
_entity.id
_entity.type
_entity.pdbx_description
1 polymer ?
#
loop_
_entity_poly.entity_id
_entity_poly.type
_entity_poly.pdbx_seq_one_letter_code
_entity_poly.pdbx_strand_id
1 'polypeptide(L)'
;MTTPGVWRLHTRTTPPRHVADLPVDSSDFPWLTSGFHPMSAYGDHRPLFTRLAHLSEAERWEEFDACGAELNRTLALHAPDGLPVADFLLHVEPGEARARFRWSDEPVEGPVMEDPVSPAP
;
A
#
# COMPACT_ATOMS: atom_id res chain seq x y z
N MET A 1 -15.50 -11.91 -8.91
CA MET A 1 -14.58 -12.31 -10.00
C MET A 1 -13.61 -11.17 -10.18
N THR A 2 -12.38 -11.31 -9.68
CA THR A 2 -11.36 -10.26 -9.80
C THR A 2 -10.87 -10.22 -11.24
N THR A 3 -10.98 -9.07 -11.91
CA THR A 3 -10.54 -8.93 -13.31
C THR A 3 -9.03 -9.16 -13.41
N PRO A 4 -8.54 -10.05 -14.30
CA PRO A 4 -7.11 -10.16 -14.55
C PRO A 4 -6.62 -8.83 -15.13
N GLY A 5 -5.78 -8.12 -14.38
CA GLY A 5 -5.43 -6.74 -14.69
C GLY A 5 -4.22 -6.27 -13.90
N VAL A 6 -3.55 -5.26 -14.45
CA VAL A 6 -2.35 -4.65 -13.87
C VAL A 6 -2.78 -3.52 -12.95
N TRP A 7 -2.54 -3.71 -11.65
CA TRP A 7 -2.63 -2.66 -10.64
C TRP A 7 -1.40 -1.76 -10.72
N ARG A 8 -1.52 -0.48 -10.34
CA ARG A 8 -0.41 0.48 -10.51
C ARG A 8 -0.19 1.35 -9.29
N LEU A 9 1.07 1.54 -8.91
CA LEU A 9 1.44 2.52 -7.90
C LEU A 9 1.81 3.85 -8.55
N HIS A 10 1.24 4.92 -8.05
CA HIS A 10 1.57 6.29 -8.44
C HIS A 10 1.92 7.13 -7.22
N THR A 11 2.79 8.14 -7.38
CA THR A 11 3.02 9.12 -6.31
C THR A 11 1.80 10.04 -6.14
N ARG A 12 1.41 10.37 -4.90
CA ARG A 12 0.41 11.41 -4.59
C ARG A 12 1.00 12.84 -4.71
N THR A 13 1.91 13.03 -5.67
CA THR A 13 2.47 14.34 -6.08
C THR A 13 1.74 14.87 -7.31
N THR A 14 1.87 16.17 -7.61
CA THR A 14 1.35 16.76 -8.85
C THR A 14 2.50 17.25 -9.74
N PRO A 15 2.72 16.69 -10.94
CA PRO A 15 2.03 15.53 -11.51
C PRO A 15 2.36 14.20 -10.79
N PRO A 16 1.49 13.18 -10.90
CA PRO A 16 1.77 11.85 -10.37
C PRO A 16 2.82 11.15 -11.22
N ARG A 17 3.76 10.46 -10.57
CA ARG A 17 4.81 9.66 -11.22
C ARG A 17 4.48 8.18 -11.07
N HIS A 18 4.64 7.39 -12.12
CA HIS A 18 4.42 5.94 -12.09
C HIS A 18 5.58 5.26 -11.34
N VAL A 19 5.25 4.49 -10.31
CA VAL A 19 6.20 3.88 -9.36
C VAL A 19 6.38 2.39 -9.62
N ALA A 20 5.31 1.62 -9.86
CA ALA A 20 5.40 0.20 -10.22
C ALA A 20 4.11 -0.30 -10.89
N ASP A 21 4.25 -1.30 -11.75
CA ASP A 21 3.16 -2.15 -12.24
C ASP A 21 3.09 -3.44 -11.39
N LEU A 22 1.87 -3.86 -11.05
CA LEU A 22 1.55 -5.04 -10.24
C LEU A 22 0.54 -5.95 -10.98
N PRO A 23 0.99 -6.80 -11.91
CA PRO A 23 0.13 -7.81 -12.54
C PRO A 23 -0.25 -8.89 -11.51
N VAL A 24 -1.54 -9.09 -11.28
CA VAL A 24 -2.04 -10.09 -10.33
C VAL A 24 -1.98 -11.49 -10.94
N ASP A 25 -1.25 -12.40 -10.29
CA ASP A 25 -1.15 -13.81 -10.66
C ASP A 25 -2.26 -14.65 -10.01
N SER A 26 -2.61 -14.36 -8.76
CA SER A 26 -3.57 -15.14 -7.98
C SER A 26 -4.24 -14.32 -6.87
N SER A 27 -5.34 -14.86 -6.34
CA SER A 27 -6.12 -14.27 -5.25
C SER A 27 -6.41 -15.34 -4.21
N ASP A 28 -6.11 -15.02 -2.95
CA ASP A 28 -6.42 -15.84 -1.77
C ASP A 28 -7.04 -14.90 -0.74
N PHE A 29 -8.38 -14.75 -0.81
CA PHE A 29 -9.12 -13.65 -0.17
C PHE A 29 -8.80 -13.55 1.35
N PRO A 30 -8.44 -12.37 1.89
CA PRO A 30 -8.57 -11.02 1.29
C PRO A 30 -7.36 -10.56 0.46
N TRP A 31 -6.36 -11.41 0.21
CA TRP A 31 -5.09 -11.03 -0.41
C TRP A 31 -5.05 -11.30 -1.92
N LEU A 32 -4.31 -10.44 -2.63
CA LEU A 32 -3.88 -10.63 -4.00
C LEU A 32 -2.37 -10.89 -4.01
N THR A 33 -1.92 -11.84 -4.82
CA THR A 33 -0.49 -12.07 -5.12
C THR A 33 -0.21 -11.57 -6.53
N SER A 34 0.88 -10.84 -6.68
CA SER A 34 1.25 -10.15 -7.92
C SER A 34 2.75 -10.19 -8.18
N GLY A 35 3.13 -10.02 -9.44
CA GLY A 35 4.46 -9.55 -9.80
C GLY A 35 4.68 -8.12 -9.30
N PHE A 36 5.94 -7.73 -9.05
CA PHE A 36 6.31 -6.35 -8.74
C PHE A 36 7.31 -5.83 -9.76
N HIS A 37 6.88 -4.90 -10.62
CA HIS A 37 7.70 -4.32 -11.68
C HIS A 37 7.99 -2.85 -11.39
N PRO A 38 9.11 -2.53 -10.72
CA PRO A 38 9.44 -1.16 -10.35
C PRO A 38 9.80 -0.30 -11.56
N MET A 39 9.24 0.90 -11.60
CA MET A 39 9.54 1.96 -12.57
C MET A 39 10.61 2.90 -12.02
N SER A 40 11.06 3.88 -12.81
CA SER A 40 12.16 4.79 -12.41
C SER A 40 11.88 5.56 -11.11
N ALA A 41 10.64 5.93 -10.84
CA ALA A 41 10.27 6.62 -9.59
C ALA A 41 10.33 5.73 -8.33
N TYR A 42 10.42 4.40 -8.47
CA TYR A 42 10.59 3.49 -7.33
C TYR A 42 11.87 3.76 -6.54
N GLY A 43 12.94 4.26 -7.18
CA GLY A 43 14.20 4.58 -6.51
C GLY A 43 14.03 5.51 -5.31
N ASP A 44 13.16 6.52 -5.43
CA ASP A 44 12.87 7.50 -4.38
C ASP A 44 12.12 6.88 -3.18
N HIS A 45 11.36 5.81 -3.41
CA HIS A 45 10.48 5.19 -2.41
C HIS A 45 11.00 3.85 -1.86
N ARG A 46 11.98 3.22 -2.52
CA ARG A 46 12.60 1.94 -2.15
C ARG A 46 12.95 1.82 -0.65
N PRO A 47 13.46 2.86 0.06
CA PRO A 47 13.70 2.77 1.50
C PRO A 47 12.44 2.46 2.34
N LEU A 48 11.26 2.95 1.96
CA LEU A 48 9.99 2.64 2.64
C LEU A 48 9.61 1.18 2.45
N PHE A 49 9.75 0.64 1.23
CA PHE A 49 9.50 -0.77 0.95
C PHE A 49 10.46 -1.70 1.70
N THR A 50 11.75 -1.36 1.73
CA THR A 50 12.75 -2.11 2.52
C THR A 50 12.43 -2.06 4.02
N ARG A 51 11.94 -0.91 4.52
CA ARG A 51 11.51 -0.77 5.92
C ARG A 51 10.26 -1.62 6.22
N LEU A 52 9.24 -1.61 5.36
CA LEU A 52 8.04 -2.45 5.50
C LEU A 52 8.39 -3.94 5.54
N ALA A 53 9.23 -4.41 4.62
CA ALA A 53 9.69 -5.80 4.61
C ALA A 53 10.37 -6.17 5.95
N HIS A 54 11.35 -5.36 6.38
CA HIS A 54 12.08 -5.62 7.62
C HIS A 54 11.20 -5.57 8.88
N LEU A 55 10.23 -4.65 8.96
CA LEU A 55 9.30 -4.56 10.08
C LEU A 55 8.36 -5.77 10.13
N SER A 56 7.95 -6.30 8.97
CA SER A 56 7.17 -7.52 8.87
C SER A 56 7.97 -8.77 9.27
N GLU A 57 9.23 -8.87 8.86
CA GLU A 57 10.15 -9.96 9.28
C GLU A 57 10.43 -9.94 10.78
N ALA A 58 10.49 -8.74 11.38
CA ALA A 58 10.73 -8.56 12.80
C ALA A 58 9.45 -8.61 13.67
N GLU A 59 8.28 -8.89 13.06
CA GLU A 59 6.95 -8.92 13.72
C GLU A 59 6.60 -7.61 14.46
N ARG A 60 7.13 -6.46 14.00
CA ARG A 60 6.95 -5.14 14.63
C ARG A 60 5.69 -4.45 14.11
N TRP A 61 4.53 -5.02 14.40
CA TRP A 61 3.26 -4.67 13.76
C TRP A 61 2.84 -3.20 13.91
N GLU A 62 2.98 -2.59 15.09
CA GLU A 62 2.63 -1.17 15.30
C GLU A 62 3.45 -0.22 14.39
N GLU A 63 4.74 -0.51 14.21
CA GLU A 63 5.62 0.26 13.34
C GLU A 63 5.41 -0.08 11.87
N PHE A 64 5.04 -1.32 11.56
CA PHE A 64 4.65 -1.75 10.22
C PHE A 64 3.41 -0.96 9.77
N ASP A 65 2.38 -0.86 10.61
CA ASP A 65 1.16 -0.11 10.32
C ASP A 65 1.45 1.40 10.17
N ALA A 66 2.27 1.97 11.06
CA ALA A 66 2.70 3.37 10.92
C ALA A 66 3.47 3.63 9.60
N CYS A 67 4.31 2.68 9.18
CA CYS A 67 5.04 2.74 7.91
C CYS A 67 4.10 2.51 6.70
N GLY A 68 3.04 1.70 6.85
CA GLY A 68 1.99 1.52 5.85
C GLY A 68 1.13 2.76 5.66
N ALA A 69 0.87 3.49 6.74
CA ALA A 69 0.21 4.80 6.73
C ALA A 69 1.13 5.93 6.19
N GLU A 70 2.45 5.74 6.12
CA GLU A 70 3.41 6.59 5.40
C GLU A 70 3.56 6.20 3.92
N LEU A 71 3.29 4.94 3.57
CA LEU A 71 3.23 4.46 2.19
C LEU A 71 1.94 4.94 1.50
N ASN A 72 0.78 4.77 2.15
CA ASN A 72 -0.38 5.64 1.93
C ASN A 72 0.00 7.08 2.32
N ARG A 73 -0.80 8.10 1.98
CA ARG A 73 -0.35 9.52 1.91
C ARG A 73 0.73 9.78 0.84
N THR A 74 1.78 8.96 0.71
CA THR A 74 2.86 9.14 -0.28
C THR A 74 2.52 8.56 -1.65
N LEU A 75 1.94 7.35 -1.68
CA LEU A 75 1.60 6.59 -2.87
C LEU A 75 0.10 6.29 -2.93
N ALA A 76 -0.47 6.28 -4.13
CA ALA A 76 -1.81 5.79 -4.44
C ALA A 76 -1.68 4.48 -5.22
N LEU A 77 -2.44 3.47 -4.81
CA LEU A 77 -2.62 2.23 -5.57
C LEU A 77 -3.87 2.39 -6.44
N HIS A 78 -3.71 2.16 -7.74
CA HIS A 78 -4.78 2.23 -8.72
C HIS A 78 -5.20 0.82 -9.14
N ALA A 79 -6.51 0.58 -9.14
CA ALA A 79 -7.13 -0.61 -9.69
C ALA A 79 -6.93 -0.67 -11.23
N PRO A 80 -7.16 -1.83 -11.87
CA PRO A 80 -6.90 -1.99 -13.31
C PRO A 80 -7.75 -1.11 -14.23
N ASP A 81 -8.87 -0.58 -13.74
CA ASP A 81 -9.72 0.42 -14.39
C ASP A 81 -9.13 1.86 -14.34
N GLY A 82 -8.08 2.07 -13.55
CA GLY A 82 -7.39 3.34 -13.36
C GLY A 82 -7.84 4.14 -12.14
N LEU A 83 -8.83 3.68 -11.36
CA LEU A 83 -9.30 4.39 -10.16
C LEU A 83 -8.37 4.14 -8.96
N PRO A 84 -8.01 5.17 -8.18
CA PRO A 84 -7.27 4.99 -6.93
C PRO A 84 -8.19 4.40 -5.84
N VAL A 85 -7.68 3.43 -5.08
CA VAL A 85 -8.35 2.94 -3.87
C VAL A 85 -8.15 3.92 -2.71
N ALA A 86 -9.04 3.88 -1.70
CA ALA A 86 -8.94 4.77 -0.55
C ALA A 86 -7.70 4.44 0.30
N ASP A 87 -7.53 3.16 0.63
CA ASP A 87 -6.39 2.64 1.38
C ASP A 87 -5.94 1.26 0.85
N PHE A 88 -4.66 0.92 1.08
CA PHE A 88 -4.10 -0.37 0.72
C PHE A 88 -2.94 -0.79 1.63
N LEU A 89 -2.84 -2.09 1.88
CA LEU A 89 -1.71 -2.71 2.55
C LEU A 89 -0.93 -3.52 1.51
N LEU A 90 0.32 -3.12 1.25
CA LEU A 90 1.21 -3.73 0.28
C LEU A 90 2.50 -4.20 0.96
N HIS A 91 2.78 -5.50 0.84
CA HIS A 91 4.04 -6.12 1.21
C HIS A 91 4.78 -6.57 -0.06
N VAL A 92 6.06 -6.24 -0.17
CA VAL A 92 6.94 -6.69 -1.27
C VAL A 92 8.00 -7.59 -0.67
N GLU A 93 8.13 -8.81 -1.20
CA GLU A 93 9.00 -9.83 -0.62
C GLU A 93 10.49 -9.47 -0.84
N PRO A 94 11.36 -9.61 0.17
CA PRO A 94 12.74 -9.16 0.08
C PRO A 94 13.56 -10.01 -0.91
N GLY A 95 14.03 -9.36 -1.98
CA GLY A 95 14.83 -9.98 -3.03
C GLY A 95 14.04 -10.58 -4.19
N GLU A 96 12.70 -10.62 -4.11
CA GLU A 96 11.86 -11.21 -5.16
C GLU A 96 10.97 -10.17 -5.86
N ALA A 97 10.68 -10.41 -7.14
CA ALA A 97 9.76 -9.58 -7.93
C ALA A 97 8.29 -9.92 -7.61
N ARG A 98 7.96 -10.10 -6.33
CA ARG A 98 6.65 -10.55 -5.82
C ARG A 98 6.11 -9.59 -4.77
N ALA A 99 4.81 -9.36 -4.85
CA ALA A 99 4.08 -8.51 -3.93
C ALA A 99 2.76 -9.15 -3.52
N ARG A 100 2.46 -9.11 -2.22
CA ARG A 100 1.14 -9.43 -1.66
C ARG A 100 0.48 -8.14 -1.21
N PHE A 101 -0.77 -7.93 -1.64
CA PHE A 101 -1.50 -6.74 -1.22
C PHE A 101 -2.99 -7.01 -1.03
N ARG A 102 -3.61 -6.14 -0.23
CA ARG A 102 -5.06 -6.00 -0.10
C ARG A 102 -5.40 -4.51 -0.10
N TRP A 103 -6.65 -4.18 -0.37
CA TRP A 103 -7.12 -2.81 -0.51
C TRP A 103 -8.52 -2.67 0.07
N SER A 104 -8.90 -1.42 0.36
CA SER A 104 -10.21 -1.05 0.90
C SER A 104 -10.79 0.14 0.12
N ASP A 105 -12.09 0.12 -0.14
CA ASP A 105 -12.85 1.29 -0.60
C ASP A 105 -13.02 2.35 0.52
N GLU A 106 -12.90 1.92 1.77
CA GLU A 106 -12.90 2.79 2.96
C GLU A 106 -11.44 3.09 3.38
N PRO A 107 -11.12 4.33 3.78
CA PRO A 107 -9.80 4.63 4.32
C PRO A 107 -9.60 3.89 5.65
N VAL A 108 -8.37 3.45 5.94
CA VAL A 108 -8.03 3.03 7.31
C VAL A 108 -8.26 4.21 8.24
N GLU A 109 -9.11 3.99 9.24
CA GLU A 109 -9.20 4.86 10.40
C GLU A 109 -7.86 4.75 11.15
N GLY A 110 -6.98 5.73 10.93
CA GLY A 110 -5.85 5.95 11.82
C GLY A 110 -6.36 6.17 13.25
N PRO A 111 -5.51 5.98 14.28
CA PRO A 111 -5.95 6.04 15.68
C PRO A 111 -6.73 7.32 15.92
N VAL A 112 -8.02 7.17 16.19
CA VAL A 112 -8.87 8.26 16.61
C VAL A 112 -8.24 8.81 17.89
N MET A 113 -7.69 10.02 17.81
CA MET A 113 -7.48 10.82 19.01
C MET A 113 -8.89 11.14 19.49
N GLU A 114 -9.42 10.32 20.40
CA GLU A 114 -10.74 10.52 21.00
C GLU A 114 -10.84 11.98 21.46
N ASP A 115 -11.81 12.72 20.90
CA ASP A 115 -12.11 14.08 21.32
C ASP A 115 -12.23 14.08 22.86
N PRO A 116 -11.49 14.94 23.58
CA PRO A 116 -11.58 14.98 25.03
C PRO A 116 -13.02 15.32 25.40
N VAL A 117 -13.71 14.35 26.01
CA VAL A 117 -15.13 14.44 26.35
C VAL A 117 -15.42 15.77 27.03
N SER A 118 -16.17 16.63 26.34
CA SER A 118 -16.50 17.96 26.85
C SER A 118 -17.36 17.79 28.10
N PRO A 119 -16.93 18.27 29.29
CA PRO A 119 -17.73 18.13 30.50
C PRO A 119 -18.99 18.99 30.35
N ALA A 120 -20.14 18.34 30.53
CA ALA A 120 -21.45 19.01 30.48
C ALA A 120 -21.60 20.06 31.60
N PRO A 121 -22.40 21.13 31.37
CA PRO A 121 -22.67 22.17 32.37
C PRO A 121 -23.62 21.71 33.49
#